data_AF-A0A0A8EGD3-F1
#
_entry.id   AF-A0A0A8EGD3-F1
#
_cell.length_a   1.000
_cell.length_b   1.000
_cell.length_c   1.000
_cell.angle_alpha   90.00
_cell.angle_beta   90.00
_cell.angle_gamma   90.00
#
_symmetry.space_group_name_H-M   'P 1'
#
loop_
_entity.id
_entity.type
_entity.pdbx_description
1 polymer ?
#
loop_
_entity_poly.entity_id
_entity_poly.type
_entity_poly.pdbx_seq_one_letter_code
_entity_poly.pdbx_strand_id
1 'polypeptide(L)'
;MPAALPAAFVRYAVALDAVELAWGYLHARLTAEDTVELAFLRRCDLGTEGIAFERIHRAGASVATGRTAELHAVCREIAPADEDGDGCDAGRIWDHLAGCRRADHGDRTVTESRLAAGRAEFLLARAVPGRGMNWQEDSALLGTDRPEEVDAAFARGEERVGVAVIGLALTHPSPQAILPRVARTLERALAADDAGLRHQGIVALAHTARLHRTVDARCLALLRRCPRDTEADMDLWAYVPRRRLPWWLWWHRSVGRRWRAVRRRLRRD
;
A
#
# COMPACT_ATOMS: atom_id res chain seq x y z
N MET A 1 6.39 18.52 -25.23
CA MET A 1 5.53 17.51 -24.58
C MET A 1 5.78 17.55 -23.08
N PRO A 2 4.76 17.33 -22.22
CA PRO A 2 5.00 17.17 -20.79
C PRO A 2 5.95 16.00 -20.54
N ALA A 3 6.81 16.12 -19.52
CA ALA A 3 7.75 15.07 -19.16
C ALA A 3 7.01 13.82 -18.66
N ALA A 4 7.55 12.63 -18.96
CA ALA A 4 7.03 11.38 -18.45
C ALA A 4 7.06 11.35 -16.90
N LEU A 5 6.06 10.72 -16.31
CA LEU A 5 5.93 10.57 -14.87
C LEU A 5 6.52 9.21 -14.44
N PRO A 6 7.35 9.16 -13.38
CA PRO A 6 7.90 7.89 -12.89
C PRO A 6 6.81 6.92 -12.42
N ALA A 7 6.96 5.62 -12.68
CA ALA A 7 6.03 4.59 -12.21
C ALA A 7 5.75 4.68 -10.71
N ALA A 8 6.81 4.84 -9.90
CA ALA A 8 6.67 4.96 -8.45
C ALA A 8 5.75 6.12 -8.02
N PHE A 9 5.77 7.25 -8.73
CA PHE A 9 4.88 8.37 -8.43
C PHE A 9 3.43 8.03 -8.79
N VAL A 10 3.21 7.54 -10.01
CA VAL A 10 1.88 7.18 -10.52
C VAL A 10 1.23 6.10 -9.64
N ARG A 11 2.02 5.10 -9.24
CA ARG A 11 1.63 4.01 -8.37
C ARG A 11 0.94 4.48 -7.09
N TYR A 12 1.42 5.53 -6.42
CA TYR A 12 0.81 6.00 -5.17
C TYR A 12 -0.25 7.09 -5.38
N ALA A 13 -0.24 7.75 -6.54
CA ALA A 13 -1.08 8.92 -6.77
C ALA A 13 -2.46 8.57 -7.33
N VAL A 14 -2.61 7.46 -8.04
CA VAL A 14 -3.90 7.03 -8.64
C VAL A 14 -4.04 5.52 -8.73
N ALA A 15 -5.27 5.01 -8.85
CA ALA A 15 -5.57 3.62 -9.16
C ALA A 15 -5.97 3.53 -10.64
N LEU A 16 -4.99 3.27 -11.53
CA LEU A 16 -5.22 3.17 -12.97
C LEU A 16 -6.05 1.94 -13.34
N ASP A 17 -6.92 2.12 -14.33
CA ASP A 17 -7.39 1.03 -15.18
C ASP A 17 -6.45 0.77 -16.37
N ALA A 18 -6.74 -0.26 -17.16
CA ALA A 18 -5.88 -0.65 -18.27
C ALA A 18 -5.93 0.34 -19.46
N VAL A 19 -7.08 0.99 -19.68
CA VAL A 19 -7.28 1.99 -20.75
C VAL A 19 -6.46 3.23 -20.43
N GLU A 20 -6.52 3.72 -19.19
CA GLU A 20 -5.76 4.87 -18.72
C GLU A 20 -4.25 4.62 -18.74
N LEU A 21 -3.82 3.42 -18.37
CA LEU A 21 -2.41 3.02 -18.46
C LEU A 21 -1.93 3.02 -19.92
N ALA A 22 -2.68 2.37 -20.81
CA ALA A 22 -2.36 2.31 -22.24
C ALA A 22 -2.36 3.70 -22.89
N TRP A 23 -3.34 4.54 -22.55
CA TRP A 23 -3.42 5.92 -23.00
C TRP A 23 -2.19 6.72 -22.55
N GLY A 24 -1.77 6.56 -21.29
CA GLY A 24 -0.60 7.23 -20.73
C GLY A 24 0.68 6.90 -21.49
N TYR A 25 0.86 5.64 -21.87
CA TYR A 25 1.96 5.21 -22.72
C TYR A 25 1.88 5.82 -24.13
N LEU A 26 0.73 5.71 -24.80
CA LEU A 26 0.54 6.20 -26.17
C LEU A 26 0.73 7.72 -26.30
N HIS A 27 0.47 8.48 -25.24
CA HIS A 27 0.60 9.94 -25.19
C HIS A 27 1.90 10.39 -24.50
N ALA A 28 2.88 9.50 -24.37
CA ALA A 28 4.21 9.73 -23.79
C ALA A 28 4.17 10.33 -22.37
N ARG A 29 3.12 10.04 -21.59
CA ARG A 29 3.05 10.34 -20.15
C ARG A 29 3.81 9.29 -19.33
N LEU A 30 4.04 8.11 -19.89
CA LEU A 30 4.86 7.04 -19.33
C LEU A 30 5.93 6.60 -20.33
N THR A 31 7.04 6.09 -19.80
CA THR A 31 8.00 5.33 -20.61
C THR A 31 7.47 3.90 -20.85
N ALA A 32 8.07 3.18 -21.80
CA ALA A 32 7.74 1.77 -22.00
C ALA A 32 8.06 0.94 -20.75
N GLU A 33 9.19 1.19 -20.09
CA GLU A 33 9.60 0.48 -18.86
C GLU A 33 8.60 0.72 -17.71
N ASP A 34 8.24 1.98 -17.45
CA ASP A 34 7.28 2.34 -16.41
C ASP A 34 5.89 1.72 -16.69
N THR A 35 5.49 1.65 -17.96
CA THR A 35 4.21 1.05 -18.37
C THR A 35 4.17 -0.44 -18.04
N VAL A 36 5.26 -1.16 -18.33
CA VAL A 36 5.39 -2.60 -18.05
C VAL A 36 5.44 -2.86 -16.55
N GLU A 37 6.16 -2.04 -15.79
CA GLU A 37 6.20 -2.12 -14.32
C GLU A 37 4.81 -1.91 -13.71
N LEU A 38 4.10 -0.85 -14.09
CA LEU A 38 2.75 -0.57 -13.59
C LEU A 38 1.75 -1.67 -13.99
N ALA A 39 1.84 -2.20 -15.21
CA ALA A 39 1.03 -3.33 -15.65
C ALA A 39 1.30 -4.59 -14.80
N PHE A 40 2.56 -4.89 -14.51
CA PHE A 40 2.92 -5.99 -13.62
C PHE A 40 2.31 -5.81 -12.22
N LEU A 41 2.45 -4.63 -11.62
CA LEU A 41 1.92 -4.37 -10.29
C LEU A 41 0.39 -4.49 -10.25
N ARG A 42 -0.32 -3.89 -11.22
CA ARG A 42 -1.78 -3.96 -11.28
C ARG A 42 -2.30 -5.38 -11.52
N ARG A 43 -1.60 -6.21 -12.31
CA ARG A 43 -1.99 -7.62 -12.47
C ARG A 43 -1.83 -8.40 -11.15
N CYS A 44 -0.82 -8.08 -10.35
CA CYS A 44 -0.61 -8.69 -9.04
C CYS A 44 -1.70 -8.27 -8.05
N ASP A 45 -2.13 -7.00 -8.09
CA ASP A 45 -3.24 -6.51 -7.27
C ASP A 45 -4.56 -7.23 -7.62
N LEU A 46 -4.84 -7.43 -8.92
CA LEU A 46 -6.15 -7.86 -9.41
C LEU A 46 -6.30 -9.37 -9.60
N GLY A 47 -5.21 -10.13 -9.61
CA GLY A 47 -5.25 -11.58 -9.87
C GLY A 47 -5.90 -11.89 -11.23
N THR A 48 -6.90 -12.76 -11.24
CA THR A 48 -7.60 -13.19 -12.47
C THR A 48 -8.38 -12.07 -13.16
N GLU A 49 -8.75 -11.00 -12.45
CA GLU A 49 -9.42 -9.83 -13.04
C GLU A 49 -8.43 -8.91 -13.78
N GLY A 50 -7.12 -9.13 -13.64
CA GLY A 50 -6.05 -8.33 -14.21
C GLY A 50 -5.68 -8.64 -15.66
N ILE A 51 -6.55 -9.30 -16.45
CA ILE A 51 -6.23 -9.83 -17.79
C ILE A 51 -5.67 -8.75 -18.73
N ALA A 52 -6.28 -7.57 -18.75
CA ALA A 52 -5.81 -6.48 -19.61
C ALA A 52 -4.39 -6.01 -19.23
N PHE A 53 -4.10 -5.92 -17.93
CA PHE A 53 -2.75 -5.61 -17.44
C PHE A 53 -1.76 -6.73 -17.73
N GLU A 54 -2.18 -7.99 -17.64
CA GLU A 54 -1.34 -9.12 -18.03
C GLU A 54 -0.95 -9.04 -19.51
N ARG A 55 -1.89 -8.68 -20.40
CA ARG A 55 -1.61 -8.48 -21.83
C ARG A 55 -0.56 -7.39 -22.05
N ILE A 56 -0.71 -6.23 -21.40
CA ILE A 56 0.26 -5.12 -21.49
C ILE A 56 1.63 -5.57 -20.99
N HIS A 57 1.69 -6.18 -19.79
CA HIS A 57 2.94 -6.66 -19.20
C HIS A 57 3.66 -7.68 -20.10
N ARG A 58 2.92 -8.63 -20.68
CA ARG A 58 3.48 -9.67 -21.57
C ARG A 58 4.03 -9.07 -22.87
N ALA A 59 3.29 -8.15 -23.49
CA ALA A 59 3.73 -7.41 -24.69
C ALA A 59 4.99 -6.56 -24.43
N GLY A 60 5.22 -6.22 -23.16
CA GLY A 60 6.40 -5.53 -22.65
C GLY A 60 7.68 -6.36 -22.55
N ALA A 61 7.65 -7.68 -22.78
CA ALA A 61 8.78 -8.58 -22.50
C ALA A 61 10.08 -8.18 -23.22
N SER A 62 9.98 -7.53 -24.38
CA SER A 62 11.13 -7.11 -25.18
C SER A 62 11.58 -5.66 -24.94
N VAL A 63 10.92 -4.91 -24.05
CA VAL A 63 11.22 -3.49 -23.78
C VAL A 63 12.66 -3.29 -23.31
N ALA A 64 13.17 -4.18 -22.45
CA ALA A 64 14.56 -4.15 -21.97
C ALA A 64 15.61 -4.31 -23.09
N THR A 65 15.20 -4.82 -24.27
CA THR A 65 16.04 -4.94 -25.47
C THR A 65 15.80 -3.81 -26.49
N GLY A 66 15.07 -2.77 -26.10
CA GLY A 66 14.75 -1.61 -26.96
C GLY A 66 13.61 -1.84 -27.96
N ARG A 67 12.91 -2.98 -27.89
CA ARG A 67 11.80 -3.31 -28.81
C ARG A 67 10.45 -3.05 -28.12
N THR A 68 9.69 -2.10 -28.66
CA THR A 68 8.41 -1.64 -28.08
C THR A 68 7.21 -1.84 -29.02
N ALA A 69 7.41 -2.37 -30.23
CA ALA A 69 6.34 -2.48 -31.24
C ALA A 69 5.13 -3.31 -30.77
N GLU A 70 5.37 -4.41 -30.07
CA GLU A 70 4.31 -5.28 -29.53
C GLU A 70 3.53 -4.58 -28.41
N LEU A 71 4.23 -3.96 -27.46
CA LEU A 71 3.62 -3.11 -26.42
C LEU A 71 2.74 -2.01 -27.06
N HIS A 72 3.25 -1.35 -28.10
CA HIS A 72 2.52 -0.31 -28.81
C HIS A 72 1.26 -0.80 -29.50
N ALA A 73 1.31 -1.96 -30.15
CA ALA A 73 0.14 -2.58 -30.75
C ALA A 73 -0.93 -2.91 -29.70
N VAL A 74 -0.55 -3.57 -28.60
CA VAL A 74 -1.48 -3.93 -27.52
C VAL A 74 -2.08 -2.70 -26.84
N CYS A 75 -1.29 -1.65 -26.59
CA CYS A 75 -1.85 -0.42 -26.01
C CYS A 75 -2.85 0.26 -26.94
N ARG A 76 -2.65 0.23 -28.27
CA ARG A 76 -3.63 0.76 -29.24
C ARG A 76 -4.92 -0.05 -29.29
N GLU A 77 -4.84 -1.37 -29.13
CA GLU A 77 -6.03 -2.22 -29.03
C GLU A 77 -6.83 -1.94 -27.75
N ILE A 78 -6.15 -1.70 -26.63
CA ILE A 78 -6.79 -1.47 -25.32
C ILE A 78 -7.37 -0.05 -25.22
N ALA A 79 -6.71 0.94 -25.80
CA ALA A 79 -7.15 2.34 -25.82
C ALA A 79 -7.30 2.82 -27.27
N PRO A 80 -8.37 2.40 -27.98
CA PRO A 80 -8.61 2.84 -29.36
C PRO A 80 -8.85 4.35 -29.41
N ALA A 81 -8.44 4.98 -30.52
CA ALA A 81 -8.44 6.44 -30.64
C ALA A 81 -9.85 7.08 -30.72
N ASP A 82 -10.88 6.30 -31.06
CA ASP A 82 -12.19 6.80 -31.51
C ASP A 82 -13.38 6.28 -30.68
N GLU A 83 -13.16 5.57 -29.58
CA GLU A 83 -14.27 5.24 -28.67
C GLU A 83 -14.42 6.34 -27.62
N ASP A 84 -15.38 7.24 -27.87
CA ASP A 84 -16.15 7.96 -26.84
C ASP A 84 -16.93 6.95 -25.97
N GLY A 85 -16.21 5.98 -25.38
CA GLY A 85 -16.72 4.92 -24.55
C GLY A 85 -16.92 5.43 -23.14
N ASP A 86 -18.19 5.71 -22.81
CA ASP A 86 -18.75 5.86 -21.45
C ASP A 86 -17.81 6.50 -20.40
N GLY A 87 -17.45 7.76 -20.62
CA GLY A 87 -17.35 8.76 -19.54
C GLY A 87 -16.04 8.91 -18.75
N CYS A 88 -14.96 8.15 -19.02
CA CYS A 88 -13.64 8.46 -18.46
C CYS A 88 -12.68 8.98 -19.53
N ASP A 89 -12.62 10.31 -19.68
CA ASP A 89 -11.53 10.99 -20.38
C ASP A 89 -10.21 10.64 -19.66
N ALA A 90 -9.48 9.63 -20.18
CA ALA A 90 -8.19 9.21 -19.66
C ALA A 90 -7.19 10.39 -19.58
N GLY A 91 -7.38 11.46 -20.37
CA GLY A 91 -6.61 12.69 -20.24
C GLY A 91 -6.74 13.34 -18.86
N ARG A 92 -7.93 13.28 -18.23
CA ARG A 92 -8.19 13.92 -16.93
C ARG A 92 -7.35 13.35 -15.80
N ILE A 93 -7.19 12.03 -15.73
CA ILE A 93 -6.37 11.40 -14.69
C ILE A 93 -4.89 11.77 -14.88
N TRP A 94 -4.41 11.84 -16.12
CA TRP A 94 -3.05 12.25 -16.44
C TRP A 94 -2.79 13.74 -16.20
N ASP A 95 -3.80 14.59 -16.38
CA ASP A 95 -3.74 16.01 -16.02
C ASP A 95 -3.78 16.22 -14.51
N HIS A 96 -4.52 15.41 -13.77
CA HIS A 96 -4.47 15.36 -12.31
C HIS A 96 -3.07 14.96 -11.83
N LEU A 97 -2.51 13.86 -12.35
CA LEU A 97 -1.16 13.40 -12.04
C LEU A 97 -0.09 14.47 -12.33
N ALA A 98 -0.18 15.13 -13.48
CA ALA A 98 0.72 16.25 -13.81
C ALA A 98 0.55 17.43 -12.83
N GLY A 99 -0.68 17.73 -12.40
CA GLY A 99 -0.97 18.72 -11.38
C GLY A 99 -0.34 18.39 -10.03
N CYS A 100 -0.50 17.14 -9.56
CA CYS A 100 0.14 16.64 -8.34
C CYS A 100 1.67 16.80 -8.42
N ARG A 101 2.27 16.42 -9.55
CA ARG A 101 3.73 16.52 -9.75
C ARG A 101 4.21 17.97 -9.71
N ARG A 102 3.48 18.91 -10.31
CA ARG A 102 3.84 20.34 -10.25
C ARG A 102 3.71 20.90 -8.84
N ALA A 103 2.66 20.52 -8.10
CA ALA A 103 2.47 20.93 -6.71
C ALA A 103 3.61 20.44 -5.80
N ASP A 104 4.08 19.19 -5.98
CA ASP A 104 5.25 18.65 -5.27
C ASP A 104 6.53 19.47 -5.54
N HIS A 105 6.64 20.07 -6.73
CA HIS A 105 7.73 20.98 -7.10
C HIS A 105 7.49 22.44 -6.71
N GLY A 106 6.45 22.72 -5.93
CA GLY A 106 6.16 24.04 -5.37
C GLY A 106 5.35 24.97 -6.28
N ASP A 107 4.70 24.46 -7.34
CA ASP A 107 3.80 25.25 -8.18
C ASP A 107 2.53 25.65 -7.41
N ARG A 108 2.44 26.94 -7.07
CA ARG A 108 1.32 27.53 -6.32
C ARG A 108 0.07 27.76 -7.16
N THR A 109 0.13 27.59 -8.48
CA THR A 109 -1.06 27.73 -9.35
C THR A 109 -1.99 26.52 -9.25
N VAL A 110 -1.48 25.39 -8.76
CA VAL A 110 -2.27 24.19 -8.49
C VAL A 110 -2.94 24.34 -7.13
N THR A 111 -4.27 24.41 -7.12
CA THR A 111 -5.03 24.57 -5.87
C THR A 111 -5.16 23.24 -5.12
N GLU A 112 -5.09 23.31 -3.79
CA GLU A 112 -5.34 22.16 -2.91
C GLU A 112 -6.72 21.54 -3.16
N SER A 113 -7.74 22.36 -3.43
CA SER A 113 -9.08 21.89 -3.75
C SER A 113 -9.13 21.01 -5.01
N ARG A 114 -8.35 21.35 -6.05
CA ARG A 114 -8.27 20.56 -7.28
C ARG A 114 -7.55 19.24 -7.04
N LEU A 115 -6.48 19.24 -6.24
CA LEU A 115 -5.77 18.02 -5.86
C LEU A 115 -6.66 17.10 -5.03
N ALA A 116 -7.39 17.66 -4.08
CA ALA A 116 -8.34 16.92 -3.24
C ALA A 116 -9.47 16.30 -4.06
N ALA A 117 -10.03 17.04 -5.03
CA ALA A 117 -11.07 16.53 -5.93
C ALA A 117 -10.56 15.34 -6.77
N GLY A 118 -9.39 15.48 -7.39
CA GLY A 118 -8.80 14.37 -8.17
C GLY A 118 -8.44 13.16 -7.31
N ARG A 119 -7.94 13.37 -6.08
CA ARG A 119 -7.73 12.27 -5.12
C ARG A 119 -9.04 11.58 -4.75
N ALA A 120 -10.11 12.34 -4.54
CA ALA A 120 -11.43 11.77 -4.23
C ALA A 120 -11.94 10.90 -5.39
N GLU A 121 -11.78 11.35 -6.63
CA GLU A 121 -12.24 10.65 -7.83
C GLU A 121 -11.36 9.43 -8.19
N PHE A 122 -10.06 9.63 -8.36
CA PHE A 122 -9.16 8.64 -8.98
C PHE A 122 -8.49 7.68 -7.99
N LEU A 123 -8.64 7.91 -6.69
CA LEU A 123 -8.19 7.01 -5.64
C LEU A 123 -9.35 6.54 -4.77
N LEU A 124 -9.98 7.48 -4.04
CA LEU A 124 -10.91 7.10 -2.98
C LEU A 124 -12.18 6.45 -3.53
N ALA A 125 -12.84 7.07 -4.52
CA ALA A 125 -14.08 6.55 -5.09
C ALA A 125 -13.86 5.18 -5.75
N ARG A 126 -12.68 4.95 -6.33
CA ARG A 126 -12.31 3.66 -6.95
C ARG A 126 -12.04 2.56 -5.93
N ALA A 127 -11.56 2.92 -4.74
CA ALA A 127 -11.34 1.98 -3.64
C ALA A 127 -12.64 1.52 -2.96
N VAL A 128 -13.67 2.36 -2.93
CA VAL A 128 -14.98 2.06 -2.30
C VAL A 128 -15.54 0.69 -2.73
N PRO A 129 -15.68 0.37 -4.03
CA PRO A 129 -16.23 -0.91 -4.46
C PRO A 129 -15.29 -2.11 -4.22
N GLY A 130 -14.03 -1.88 -3.83
CA GLY A 130 -13.07 -2.95 -3.53
C GLY A 130 -12.55 -3.72 -4.74
N ARG A 131 -12.80 -3.21 -5.95
CA ARG A 131 -12.40 -3.86 -7.21
C ARG A 131 -10.95 -3.60 -7.59
N GLY A 132 -10.23 -2.74 -6.87
CA GLY A 132 -8.83 -2.45 -7.13
C GLY A 132 -7.86 -3.49 -6.58
N MET A 133 -8.34 -4.49 -5.83
CA MET A 133 -7.56 -5.51 -5.15
C MET A 133 -8.31 -6.85 -5.09
N ASN A 134 -7.61 -7.97 -5.27
CA ASN A 134 -8.14 -9.30 -5.08
C ASN A 134 -8.15 -9.67 -3.58
N TRP A 135 -9.30 -9.52 -2.95
CA TRP A 135 -9.50 -9.79 -1.52
C TRP A 135 -9.55 -11.29 -1.15
N GLN A 136 -9.53 -12.18 -2.15
CA GLN A 136 -9.59 -13.63 -1.95
C GLN A 136 -8.22 -14.30 -1.89
N GLU A 137 -7.16 -13.59 -2.27
CA GLU A 137 -5.80 -14.15 -2.38
C GLU A 137 -4.81 -13.46 -1.44
N ASP A 138 -4.20 -14.24 -0.56
CA ASP A 138 -3.23 -13.72 0.40
C ASP A 138 -1.99 -13.14 -0.29
N SER A 139 -1.59 -13.66 -1.45
CA SER A 139 -0.48 -13.12 -2.25
C SER A 139 -0.75 -11.70 -2.75
N ALA A 140 -1.98 -11.41 -3.19
CA ALA A 140 -2.37 -10.06 -3.59
C ALA A 140 -2.39 -9.13 -2.36
N LEU A 141 -2.97 -9.59 -1.25
CA LEU A 141 -3.06 -8.81 -0.02
C LEU A 141 -1.71 -8.56 0.65
N LEU A 142 -0.75 -9.49 0.58
CA LEU A 142 0.61 -9.28 1.09
C LEU A 142 1.46 -8.40 0.17
N GLY A 143 1.09 -8.32 -1.12
CA GLY A 143 1.71 -7.44 -2.10
C GLY A 143 1.16 -6.00 -2.11
N THR A 144 0.02 -5.75 -1.47
CA THR A 144 -0.66 -4.46 -1.51
C THR A 144 0.17 -3.34 -0.91
N ASP A 145 0.22 -2.20 -1.61
CA ASP A 145 0.75 -0.93 -1.13
C ASP A 145 -0.33 0.18 -1.23
N ARG A 146 -1.62 -0.20 -1.23
CA ARG A 146 -2.75 0.71 -1.46
C ARG A 146 -3.48 1.06 -0.16
N PRO A 147 -3.08 2.13 0.55
CA PRO A 147 -3.66 2.46 1.85
C PRO A 147 -5.15 2.85 1.78
N GLU A 148 -5.62 3.39 0.65
CA GLU A 148 -7.02 3.71 0.36
C GLU A 148 -7.90 2.46 0.19
N GLU A 149 -7.41 1.41 -0.47
CA GLU A 149 -8.10 0.13 -0.60
C GLU A 149 -8.32 -0.52 0.76
N VAL A 150 -7.30 -0.48 1.63
CA VAL A 150 -7.40 -0.97 3.00
C VAL A 150 -8.39 -0.15 3.83
N ASP A 151 -8.42 1.17 3.68
CA ASP A 151 -9.39 2.02 4.38
C ASP A 151 -10.83 1.70 3.98
N ALA A 152 -11.07 1.50 2.69
CA ALA A 152 -12.36 1.11 2.15
C ALA A 152 -12.76 -0.31 2.58
N ALA A 153 -11.80 -1.24 2.63
CA ALA A 153 -12.02 -2.61 3.10
C ALA A 153 -12.47 -2.67 4.56
N PHE A 154 -11.92 -1.82 5.43
CA PHE A 154 -12.44 -1.70 6.79
C PHE A 154 -13.92 -1.28 6.81
N ALA A 155 -14.35 -0.38 5.91
CA ALA A 155 -15.73 0.07 5.83
C ALA A 155 -16.67 -1.02 5.26
N ARG A 156 -16.19 -1.80 4.29
CA ARG A 156 -16.91 -2.97 3.76
C ARG A 156 -16.98 -4.14 4.74
N GLY A 157 -16.09 -4.17 5.73
CA GLY A 157 -15.99 -5.28 6.67
C GLY A 157 -15.26 -6.50 6.10
N GLU A 158 -14.35 -6.30 5.14
CA GLU A 158 -13.56 -7.39 4.53
C GLU A 158 -12.90 -8.27 5.58
N GLU A 159 -13.10 -9.58 5.47
CA GLU A 159 -12.62 -10.58 6.44
C GLU A 159 -11.08 -10.56 6.55
N ARG A 160 -10.40 -10.36 5.41
CA ARG A 160 -8.93 -10.42 5.32
C ARG A 160 -8.24 -9.06 5.42
N VAL A 161 -8.93 -8.02 5.89
CA VAL A 161 -8.35 -6.67 6.01
C VAL A 161 -7.06 -6.64 6.84
N GLY A 162 -6.93 -7.48 7.87
CA GLY A 162 -5.71 -7.56 8.67
C GLY A 162 -4.51 -8.11 7.90
N VAL A 163 -4.70 -9.03 6.95
CA VAL A 163 -3.64 -9.50 6.04
C VAL A 163 -3.16 -8.37 5.14
N ALA A 164 -4.10 -7.58 4.59
CA ALA A 164 -3.77 -6.41 3.78
C ALA A 164 -2.97 -5.36 4.57
N VAL A 165 -3.26 -5.18 5.86
CA VAL A 165 -2.49 -4.29 6.74
C VAL A 165 -1.05 -4.79 6.95
N ILE A 166 -0.84 -6.11 7.00
CA ILE A 166 0.52 -6.69 6.99
C ILE A 166 1.19 -6.39 5.66
N GLY A 167 0.50 -6.55 4.53
CA GLY A 167 1.00 -6.21 3.20
C GLY A 167 1.48 -4.76 3.13
N LEU A 168 0.64 -3.80 3.56
CA LEU A 168 1.05 -2.39 3.64
C LEU A 168 2.31 -2.19 4.47
N ALA A 169 2.44 -2.90 5.60
CA ALA A 169 3.63 -2.80 6.46
C ALA A 169 4.90 -3.38 5.82
N LEU A 170 4.77 -4.26 4.83
CA LEU A 170 5.88 -4.86 4.09
C LEU A 170 6.29 -4.05 2.85
N THR A 171 5.34 -3.36 2.21
CA THR A 171 5.52 -2.82 0.86
C THR A 171 5.49 -1.29 0.79
N HIS A 172 4.71 -0.62 1.66
CA HIS A 172 4.51 0.82 1.55
C HIS A 172 5.69 1.59 2.14
N PRO A 173 6.26 2.61 1.47
CA PRO A 173 7.48 3.27 1.92
C PRO A 173 7.29 4.18 3.15
N SER A 174 6.06 4.68 3.36
CA SER A 174 5.76 5.66 4.41
C SER A 174 5.05 5.02 5.61
N PRO A 175 5.63 5.09 6.82
CA PRO A 175 4.96 4.63 8.05
C PRO A 175 3.74 5.49 8.43
N GLN A 176 3.66 6.74 7.94
CA GLN A 176 2.49 7.60 8.17
C GLN A 176 1.25 7.10 7.44
N ALA A 177 1.41 6.41 6.32
CA ALA A 177 0.31 5.74 5.65
C ALA A 177 -0.06 4.41 6.35
N ILE A 178 0.89 3.74 7.00
CA ILE A 178 0.71 2.39 7.58
C ILE A 178 0.13 2.42 8.99
N LEU A 179 0.76 3.19 9.89
CA LEU A 179 0.47 3.15 11.34
C LEU A 179 -1.01 3.44 11.69
N PRO A 180 -1.73 4.36 11.02
CA PRO A 180 -3.15 4.56 11.28
C PRO A 180 -4.00 3.30 11.03
N ARG A 181 -3.66 2.50 10.00
CA ARG A 181 -4.36 1.24 9.70
C ARG A 181 -3.99 0.15 10.70
N VAL A 182 -2.72 0.07 11.11
CA VAL A 182 -2.29 -0.83 12.20
C VAL A 182 -3.06 -0.55 13.49
N ALA A 183 -3.18 0.73 13.88
CA ALA A 183 -3.96 1.13 15.04
C ALA A 183 -5.44 0.74 14.88
N ARG A 184 -6.03 0.99 13.70
CA ARG A 184 -7.42 0.62 13.41
C ARG A 184 -7.65 -0.90 13.50
N THR A 185 -6.71 -1.72 13.00
CA THR A 185 -6.75 -3.18 13.13
C THR A 185 -6.78 -3.61 14.59
N LEU A 186 -5.83 -3.11 15.40
CA LEU A 186 -5.73 -3.47 16.82
C LEU A 186 -6.97 -3.01 17.60
N GLU A 187 -7.47 -1.82 17.33
CA GLU A 187 -8.68 -1.28 17.97
C GLU A 187 -9.91 -2.14 17.67
N ARG A 188 -10.15 -2.47 16.39
CA ARG A 188 -11.26 -3.34 15.99
C ARG A 188 -11.13 -4.73 16.61
N ALA A 189 -9.92 -5.28 16.62
CA ALA A 189 -9.67 -6.58 17.21
C ALA A 189 -9.91 -6.62 18.73
N LEU A 190 -9.56 -5.55 19.44
CA LEU A 190 -9.84 -5.42 20.88
C LEU A 190 -11.34 -5.22 21.16
N ALA A 191 -12.05 -4.48 20.30
CA ALA A 191 -13.48 -4.25 20.46
C ALA A 191 -14.32 -5.50 20.22
N ALA A 192 -13.91 -6.35 19.27
CA ALA A 192 -14.62 -7.58 18.89
C ALA A 192 -14.08 -8.85 19.60
N ASP A 193 -13.06 -8.72 20.45
CA ASP A 193 -12.25 -9.83 20.99
C ASP A 193 -11.77 -10.83 19.92
N ASP A 194 -11.39 -10.32 18.76
CA ASP A 194 -10.91 -11.13 17.64
C ASP A 194 -9.42 -11.42 17.79
N ALA A 195 -9.08 -12.68 18.10
CA ALA A 195 -7.71 -13.12 18.27
C ALA A 195 -6.90 -13.12 16.96
N GLY A 196 -7.53 -13.44 15.84
CA GLY A 196 -6.87 -13.51 14.53
C GLY A 196 -6.50 -12.12 14.03
N LEU A 197 -7.48 -11.20 14.03
CA LEU A 197 -7.26 -9.81 13.65
C LEU A 197 -6.26 -9.11 14.57
N ARG A 198 -6.30 -9.44 15.87
CA ARG A 198 -5.33 -8.93 16.86
C ARG A 198 -3.92 -9.40 16.53
N HIS A 199 -3.72 -10.69 16.23
CA HIS A 199 -2.43 -11.21 15.82
C HIS A 199 -1.93 -10.52 14.54
N GLN A 200 -2.79 -10.35 13.54
CA GLN A 200 -2.42 -9.66 12.30
C GLN A 200 -2.00 -8.21 12.53
N GLY A 201 -2.72 -7.47 13.39
CA GLY A 201 -2.32 -6.11 13.79
C GLY A 201 -0.98 -6.06 14.53
N ILE A 202 -0.70 -7.05 15.38
CA ILE A 202 0.60 -7.20 16.06
C ILE A 202 1.72 -7.47 15.05
N VAL A 203 1.51 -8.39 14.10
CA VAL A 203 2.50 -8.71 13.05
C VAL A 203 2.77 -7.49 12.17
N ALA A 204 1.74 -6.78 11.73
CA ALA A 204 1.91 -5.55 10.95
C ALA A 204 2.70 -4.47 11.71
N LEU A 205 2.43 -4.31 13.02
CA LEU A 205 3.20 -3.40 13.88
C LEU A 205 4.68 -3.82 14.00
N ALA A 206 4.95 -5.12 14.11
CA ALA A 206 6.31 -5.65 14.16
C ALA A 206 7.09 -5.33 12.87
N HIS A 207 6.50 -5.60 11.71
CA HIS A 207 7.10 -5.25 10.42
C HIS A 207 7.33 -3.75 10.28
N THR A 208 6.35 -2.94 10.68
CA THR A 208 6.48 -1.47 10.64
C THR A 208 7.66 -1.00 11.50
N ALA A 209 7.80 -1.56 12.71
CA ALA A 209 8.90 -1.26 13.61
C ALA A 209 10.26 -1.67 13.02
N ARG A 210 10.34 -2.86 12.42
CA ARG A 210 11.56 -3.40 11.82
C ARG A 210 12.04 -2.58 10.61
N LEU A 211 11.12 -2.26 9.70
CA LEU A 211 11.43 -1.61 8.42
C LEU A 211 11.56 -0.09 8.56
N HIS A 212 10.68 0.55 9.33
CA HIS A 212 10.64 2.02 9.43
C HIS A 212 11.22 2.56 10.75
N ARG A 213 11.61 1.68 11.70
CA ARG A 213 12.22 2.06 12.98
C ARG A 213 11.41 3.08 13.76
N THR A 214 10.07 3.02 13.62
CA THR A 214 9.15 3.98 14.21
C THR A 214 7.87 3.31 14.67
N VAL A 215 7.16 4.01 15.55
CA VAL A 215 5.84 3.67 16.06
C VAL A 215 5.17 4.94 16.53
N ASP A 216 3.83 5.00 16.52
CA ASP A 216 3.08 6.10 17.12
C ASP A 216 2.52 5.75 18.52
N ALA A 217 2.08 6.79 19.22
CA ALA A 217 1.55 6.64 20.57
C ALA A 217 0.25 5.81 20.62
N ARG A 218 -0.57 5.86 19.57
CA ARG A 218 -1.85 5.15 19.51
C ARG A 218 -1.63 3.64 19.41
N CYS A 219 -0.75 3.20 18.52
CA CYS A 219 -0.32 1.81 18.39
C CYS A 219 0.28 1.29 19.70
N LEU A 220 1.12 2.07 20.39
CA LEU A 220 1.66 1.67 21.70
C LEU A 220 0.58 1.52 22.78
N ALA A 221 -0.42 2.41 22.80
CA ALA A 221 -1.51 2.35 23.76
C ALA A 221 -2.40 1.11 23.51
N LEU A 222 -2.67 0.79 22.25
CA LEU A 222 -3.44 -0.40 21.86
C LEU A 222 -2.66 -1.69 22.13
N LEU A 223 -1.38 -1.74 21.74
CA LEU A 223 -0.49 -2.87 22.04
C LEU A 223 -0.41 -3.12 23.55
N ARG A 224 -0.45 -2.06 24.38
CA ARG A 224 -0.48 -2.19 25.85
C ARG A 224 -1.72 -2.94 26.37
N ARG A 225 -2.77 -3.13 25.58
CA ARG A 225 -3.94 -3.92 25.95
C ARG A 225 -3.90 -5.34 25.40
N CYS A 226 -2.94 -5.65 24.53
CA CYS A 226 -2.74 -6.98 23.97
C CYS A 226 -1.89 -7.87 24.90
N PRO A 227 -1.87 -9.20 24.68
CA PRO A 227 -0.92 -10.11 25.30
C PRO A 227 0.53 -9.62 25.17
N ARG A 228 1.36 -9.98 26.15
CA ARG A 228 2.78 -9.62 26.20
C ARG A 228 3.68 -10.64 25.51
N ASP A 229 4.93 -10.24 25.27
CA ASP A 229 5.98 -11.06 24.64
C ASP A 229 5.63 -11.46 23.20
N THR A 230 4.96 -10.55 22.49
CA THR A 230 4.58 -10.68 21.08
C THR A 230 5.71 -10.26 20.15
N GLU A 231 5.56 -10.54 18.86
CA GLU A 231 6.47 -10.10 17.79
C GLU A 231 6.66 -8.58 17.81
N ALA A 232 5.57 -7.82 18.01
CA ALA A 232 5.64 -6.37 18.13
C ALA A 232 6.46 -5.91 19.33
N ASP A 233 6.30 -6.53 20.52
CA ASP A 233 7.10 -6.19 21.70
C ASP A 233 8.61 -6.41 21.45
N MET A 234 8.94 -7.47 20.70
CA MET A 234 10.32 -7.82 20.38
C MET A 234 10.92 -6.84 19.37
N ASP A 235 10.21 -6.55 18.29
CA ASP A 235 10.69 -5.71 17.20
C ASP A 235 10.73 -4.23 17.58
N LEU A 236 9.72 -3.74 18.33
CA LEU A 236 9.76 -2.40 18.90
C LEU A 236 11.00 -2.22 19.78
N TRP A 237 11.30 -3.19 20.64
CA TRP A 237 12.49 -3.15 21.50
C TRP A 237 13.81 -3.22 20.72
N ALA A 238 13.85 -3.99 19.62
CA ALA A 238 15.06 -4.21 18.84
C ALA A 238 15.37 -3.04 17.89
N TYR A 239 14.36 -2.45 17.25
CA TYR A 239 14.55 -1.56 16.10
C TYR A 239 14.15 -0.11 16.34
N VAL A 240 13.20 0.17 17.23
CA VAL A 240 12.77 1.55 17.49
C VAL A 240 13.71 2.23 18.48
N PRO A 241 14.12 3.50 18.23
CA PRO A 241 14.94 4.24 19.17
C PRO A 241 14.33 4.26 20.57
N ARG A 242 15.11 3.80 21.55
CA ARG A 242 14.75 3.68 22.98
C ARG A 242 14.03 4.88 23.59
N ARG A 243 14.39 6.11 23.18
CA ARG A 243 13.76 7.38 23.63
C ARG A 243 12.30 7.55 23.19
N ARG A 244 11.86 6.80 22.18
CA ARG A 244 10.47 6.78 21.68
C ARG A 244 9.65 5.65 22.30
N LEU A 245 10.27 4.78 23.09
CA LEU A 245 9.58 3.64 23.71
C LEU A 245 9.12 3.98 25.13
N PRO A 246 7.90 3.57 25.50
CA PRO A 246 7.35 3.86 26.81
C PRO A 246 7.99 3.00 27.90
N TRP A 247 7.99 3.52 29.14
CA TRP A 247 8.62 2.86 30.29
C TRP A 247 8.09 1.45 30.57
N TRP A 248 6.80 1.19 30.34
CA TRP A 248 6.23 -0.14 30.58
C TRP A 248 6.88 -1.21 29.70
N LEU A 249 7.27 -0.87 28.46
CA LEU A 249 7.94 -1.80 27.54
C LEU A 249 9.38 -2.05 27.99
N TRP A 250 10.05 -0.98 28.43
CA TRP A 250 11.38 -1.07 29.06
C TRP A 250 11.39 -1.99 30.26
N TRP A 251 10.47 -1.79 31.19
CA TRP A 251 10.35 -2.59 32.41
C TRP A 251 10.13 -4.07 32.06
N HIS A 252 9.14 -4.35 31.21
CA HIS A 252 8.81 -5.70 30.78
C HIS A 252 10.01 -6.43 30.15
N ARG A 253 10.76 -5.76 29.27
CA ARG A 253 11.88 -6.39 28.54
C ARG A 253 13.17 -6.49 29.35
N SER A 254 13.40 -5.57 30.29
CA SER A 254 14.63 -5.53 31.10
C SER A 254 14.49 -6.42 32.34
N VAL A 255 13.38 -6.29 33.07
CA VAL A 255 13.14 -7.01 34.32
C VAL A 255 12.66 -8.43 34.04
N GLY A 256 11.78 -8.62 33.05
CA GLY A 256 11.29 -9.95 32.67
C GLY A 256 12.37 -10.91 32.17
N ARG A 257 13.45 -10.41 31.55
CA ARG A 257 14.60 -11.27 31.17
C ARG A 257 15.43 -11.69 32.38
N ARG A 258 15.67 -10.78 33.33
CA ARG A 258 16.42 -11.06 34.57
C ARG A 258 15.69 -12.11 35.41
N TRP A 259 14.38 -11.97 35.61
CA TRP A 259 13.58 -12.95 36.37
C TRP A 259 13.47 -14.31 35.69
N ARG A 260 13.36 -14.36 34.35
CA ARG A 260 13.41 -15.63 33.59
C ARG A 260 14.77 -16.32 33.72
N ALA A 261 15.86 -15.56 33.71
CA ALA A 261 17.20 -16.11 33.93
C ALA A 261 17.37 -16.65 35.36
N VAL A 262 16.85 -15.95 36.38
CA VAL A 262 16.85 -16.40 37.78
C VAL A 262 16.01 -17.67 37.98
N ARG A 263 14.76 -17.73 37.45
CA ARG A 263 13.92 -18.93 37.52
C ARG A 263 14.54 -20.15 36.84
N ARG A 264 15.30 -19.97 35.75
CA ARG A 264 16.01 -21.07 35.09
C ARG A 264 17.18 -21.60 35.92
N ARG A 265 17.83 -20.76 36.72
CA ARG A 265 18.87 -21.19 37.67
C ARG A 265 18.24 -21.97 38.82
N LEU A 266 17.18 -21.45 39.42
CA LEU A 266 16.44 -22.09 40.53
C LEU A 266 15.70 -23.40 40.16
N ARG A 267 15.58 -23.75 38.87
CA ARG A 267 15.00 -25.03 38.41
C ARG A 267 16.05 -26.07 38.04
N ARG A 268 17.33 -25.72 38.15
CA ARG A 268 18.48 -26.59 37.86
C ARG A 268 19.24 -27.00 39.13
N ASP A 269 18.78 -26.52 40.28
CA ASP A 269 19.15 -26.96 41.63
C ASP A 269 17.99 -27.78 42.21
#